data_AF-A0A9X3KZN4-F1
#
_entry.id   AF-A0A9X3KZN4-F1
#
_cell.length_a   1.000
_cell.length_b   1.000
_cell.length_c   1.000
_cell.angle_alpha   90.00
_cell.angle_beta   90.00
_cell.angle_gamma   90.00
#
_symmetry.space_group_name_H-M   'P 1'
#
loop_
_entity.id
_entity.type
_entity.pdbx_description
1 polymer ?
#
loop_
_entity_poly.entity_id
_entity_poly.type
_entity_poly.pdbx_seq_one_letter_code
_entity_poly.pdbx_strand_id
1 'polypeptide(L)'
;MKSLSAALLLLMSAGVSNAAPTYEVANGWANDFSQAISSSPMALTKPAEYRKHAQNLAALAARAEKLFGRLDYVDGPLARCTSSANYYQQTWQFQTSPLISNKGMTPQDLSRIADMAFAAGQDYRSCRDSIHDLEDKPGAK
;
A
#
# COMPACT_ATOMS: atom_id res chain seq x y z
N MET A 1 39.23 37.75 18.47
CA MET A 1 38.49 36.46 18.48
C MET A 1 37.27 36.61 19.37
N LYS A 2 36.08 36.82 18.81
CA LYS A 2 34.80 36.65 19.51
C LYS A 2 33.86 35.93 18.54
N SER A 3 33.80 34.62 18.74
CA SER A 3 32.89 33.67 18.08
C SER A 3 31.46 33.98 18.49
N LEU A 4 30.63 34.41 17.54
CA LEU A 4 29.18 34.57 17.73
C LEU A 4 28.50 34.38 16.37
N SER A 5 28.49 33.16 15.81
CA SER A 5 27.59 32.80 14.68
C SER A 5 27.40 31.30 14.47
N ALA A 6 27.69 30.44 15.46
CA ALA A 6 27.43 28.99 15.33
C ALA A 6 26.11 28.55 16.01
N ALA A 7 25.49 29.40 16.84
CA ALA A 7 24.34 29.01 17.65
C ALA A 7 22.98 29.15 16.94
N LEU A 8 22.91 29.81 15.78
CA LEU A 8 21.64 30.02 15.05
C LEU A 8 21.35 28.97 13.97
N LEU A 9 22.24 28.00 13.73
CA LEU A 9 22.06 26.98 12.69
C LEU A 9 21.45 25.66 13.20
N LEU A 10 21.07 25.56 14.48
CA LEU A 10 20.67 24.29 15.11
C LEU A 10 19.14 24.03 15.14
N LEU A 11 18.31 24.74 14.37
CA LEU A 11 16.85 24.59 14.41
C LEU A 11 16.19 24.11 13.12
N MET A 12 16.93 23.49 12.20
CA MET A 12 16.36 22.91 10.96
C MET A 12 16.59 21.39 10.82
N SER A 13 16.64 20.69 11.95
CA SER A 13 16.50 19.23 12.00
C SER A 13 15.35 18.85 12.92
N ALA A 14 14.19 19.50 12.72
CA ALA A 14 12.94 18.80 12.94
C ALA A 14 12.91 17.67 11.91
N GLY A 15 13.46 16.51 12.29
CA GLY A 15 13.21 15.28 11.57
C GLY A 15 11.70 15.23 11.33
N VAL A 16 11.32 15.05 10.07
CA VAL A 16 9.92 14.92 9.70
C VAL A 16 9.43 13.65 10.39
N SER A 17 8.96 13.75 11.63
CA SER A 17 8.02 12.79 12.17
C SER A 17 6.86 12.89 11.20
N ASN A 18 6.74 11.92 10.28
CA ASN A 18 5.57 11.80 9.45
C ASN A 18 4.40 11.73 10.43
N ALA A 19 3.68 12.85 10.57
CA ALA A 19 2.45 12.85 11.33
C ALA A 19 1.58 11.73 10.76
N ALA A 20 0.89 11.00 11.63
CA ALA A 20 -0.07 10.00 11.19
C ALA A 20 -1.00 10.62 10.13
N PRO A 21 -1.36 9.89 9.07
CA PRO A 21 -2.16 10.45 8.00
C PRO A 21 -3.54 10.84 8.52
N THR A 22 -4.14 11.87 7.93
CA THR A 22 -5.53 12.21 8.22
C THR A 22 -6.47 11.12 7.72
N TYR A 23 -7.66 11.02 8.33
CA TYR A 23 -8.72 10.12 7.86
C TYR A 23 -8.99 10.28 6.36
N GLU A 24 -9.12 11.52 5.87
CA GLU A 24 -9.40 11.81 4.47
C GLU A 24 -8.33 11.23 3.52
N VAL A 25 -7.05 11.41 3.86
CA VAL A 25 -5.93 10.90 3.05
C VAL A 25 -5.89 9.37 3.09
N ALA A 26 -6.08 8.78 4.27
CA ALA A 26 -6.08 7.34 4.46
C ALA A 26 -7.26 6.67 3.72
N ASN A 27 -8.46 7.24 3.83
CA ASN A 27 -9.67 6.75 3.17
C ASN A 27 -9.58 6.91 1.64
N GLY A 28 -8.98 8.00 1.15
CA GLY A 28 -8.69 8.17 -0.28
C GLY A 28 -7.81 7.03 -0.82
N TRP A 29 -6.73 6.69 -0.10
CA TRP A 29 -5.89 5.54 -0.45
C TRP A 29 -6.66 4.21 -0.39
N ALA A 30 -7.48 3.99 0.63
CA ALA A 30 -8.26 2.77 0.79
C ALA A 30 -9.23 2.56 -0.39
N ASN A 31 -9.89 3.62 -0.85
CA ASN A 31 -10.75 3.58 -2.03
C ASN A 31 -9.97 3.23 -3.31
N ASP A 32 -8.80 3.84 -3.53
CA ASP A 32 -7.94 3.51 -4.67
C ASP A 32 -7.53 2.02 -4.65
N PHE A 33 -7.19 1.50 -3.47
CA PHE A 33 -6.78 0.11 -3.29
C PHE A 33 -7.95 -0.86 -3.54
N SER A 34 -9.15 -0.54 -3.05
CA SER A 34 -10.36 -1.31 -3.31
C SER A 34 -10.66 -1.42 -4.81
N GLN A 35 -10.58 -0.29 -5.53
CA GLN A 35 -10.78 -0.27 -6.99
C GLN A 35 -9.76 -1.14 -7.72
N ALA A 36 -8.49 -1.10 -7.29
CA ALA A 36 -7.45 -1.94 -7.88
C ALA A 36 -7.70 -3.44 -7.65
N ILE A 37 -8.14 -3.85 -6.46
CA ILE A 37 -8.51 -5.26 -6.23
C ILE A 37 -9.68 -5.66 -7.14
N SER A 38 -10.71 -4.82 -7.25
CA SER A 38 -11.89 -5.11 -8.08
C SER A 38 -11.59 -5.16 -9.58
N SER A 39 -10.60 -4.41 -10.08
CA SER A 39 -10.24 -4.40 -11.50
C SER A 39 -9.27 -5.53 -11.90
N SER A 40 -8.73 -6.27 -10.94
CA SER A 40 -7.77 -7.36 -11.15
C SER A 40 -8.24 -8.43 -12.16
N PRO A 41 -9.48 -8.96 -12.10
CA PRO A 41 -9.94 -9.93 -13.09
C PRO A 41 -9.89 -9.40 -14.53
N MET A 42 -10.25 -8.12 -14.74
CA MET A 42 -10.22 -7.50 -16.06
C MET A 42 -8.79 -7.37 -16.60
N ALA A 43 -7.83 -7.04 -15.73
CA ALA A 43 -6.42 -6.93 -16.10
C ALA A 43 -5.82 -8.26 -16.62
N LEU A 44 -6.37 -9.41 -16.19
CA LEU A 44 -5.92 -10.74 -16.64
C LEU A 44 -6.45 -11.12 -18.02
N THR A 45 -7.50 -10.45 -18.50
CA THR A 45 -8.11 -10.76 -19.81
C THR A 45 -7.35 -10.16 -20.99
N LYS A 46 -6.43 -9.21 -20.74
CA LYS A 46 -5.71 -8.46 -21.79
C LYS A 46 -4.24 -8.20 -21.41
N PRO A 47 -3.26 -8.64 -22.22
CA PRO A 47 -1.83 -8.46 -21.89
C PRO A 47 -1.37 -7.01 -21.70
N ALA A 48 -1.99 -6.05 -22.39
CA ALA A 48 -1.68 -4.63 -22.22
C ALA A 48 -2.18 -4.08 -20.87
N GLU A 49 -3.35 -4.53 -20.42
CA GLU A 49 -3.93 -4.12 -19.14
C GLU A 49 -3.17 -4.71 -17.96
N TYR A 50 -2.57 -5.89 -18.14
CA TYR A 50 -1.73 -6.52 -17.13
C TYR A 50 -0.60 -5.58 -16.62
N ARG A 51 0.21 -5.03 -17.54
CA ARG A 51 1.37 -4.22 -17.16
C ARG A 51 0.95 -2.95 -16.43
N LYS A 52 -0.11 -2.32 -16.93
CA LYS A 52 -0.71 -1.12 -16.32
C LYS A 52 -1.22 -1.43 -14.91
N HIS A 53 -1.86 -2.57 -14.72
CA HIS A 53 -2.35 -3.00 -13.41
C HIS A 53 -1.21 -3.25 -12.43
N ALA A 54 -0.16 -3.96 -12.86
CA ALA A 54 1.02 -4.21 -12.03
C ALA A 54 1.70 -2.90 -11.60
N GLN A 55 1.80 -1.91 -12.50
CA GLN A 55 2.33 -0.58 -12.19
C GLN A 55 1.46 0.16 -11.17
N ASN A 56 0.13 0.10 -11.31
CA ASN A 56 -0.80 0.70 -10.34
C ASN A 56 -0.64 0.07 -8.95
N LEU A 57 -0.53 -1.26 -8.85
CA LEU A 57 -0.32 -1.94 -7.57
C LEU A 57 1.02 -1.54 -6.92
N ALA A 58 2.09 -1.42 -7.70
CA ALA A 58 3.38 -0.93 -7.21
C ALA A 58 3.29 0.52 -6.69
N ALA A 59 2.58 1.39 -7.40
CA ALA A 59 2.37 2.77 -6.95
C ALA A 59 1.53 2.84 -5.66
N LEU A 60 0.51 1.98 -5.52
CA LEU A 60 -0.31 1.90 -4.31
C LEU A 60 0.47 1.40 -3.10
N ALA A 61 1.31 0.36 -3.27
CA ALA A 61 2.20 -0.13 -2.22
C ALA A 61 3.21 0.94 -1.77
N ALA A 62 3.85 1.62 -2.72
CA ALA A 62 4.77 2.72 -2.41
C ALA A 62 4.08 3.91 -1.72
N ARG A 63 2.82 4.23 -2.09
CA ARG A 63 2.01 5.23 -1.38
C ARG A 63 1.66 4.78 0.04
N ALA A 64 1.34 3.51 0.24
CA ALA A 64 1.05 2.96 1.58
C ALA A 64 2.25 3.13 2.52
N GLU A 65 3.47 2.79 2.06
CA GLU A 65 4.69 2.98 2.85
C GLU A 65 4.94 4.43 3.26
N LYS A 66 4.64 5.38 2.37
CA LYS A 66 4.78 6.81 2.67
C LYS A 66 3.74 7.31 3.67
N LEU A 67 2.50 6.82 3.56
CA LEU A 67 1.38 7.30 4.38
C LEU A 67 1.35 6.65 5.77
N PHE A 68 1.57 5.34 5.83
CA PHE A 68 1.35 4.54 7.05
C PHE A 68 2.65 4.05 7.69
N GLY A 69 3.80 4.35 7.08
CA GLY A 69 5.10 3.88 7.50
C GLY A 69 5.53 2.61 6.77
N ARG A 70 6.84 2.35 6.84
CA ARG A 70 7.47 1.18 6.21
C ARG A 70 7.23 -0.09 7.02
N LEU A 71 7.32 -1.24 6.35
CA LEU A 71 7.09 -2.57 6.94
C LEU A 71 8.00 -2.93 8.12
N ASP A 72 9.17 -2.30 8.24
CA ASP A 72 10.11 -2.48 9.34
C ASP A 72 9.66 -1.79 10.64
N TYR A 73 8.61 -0.96 10.59
CA TYR A 73 7.96 -0.33 11.74
C TYR A 73 6.62 -1.01 12.01
N VAL A 74 6.65 -2.08 12.82
CA VAL A 74 5.62 -3.13 12.87
C VAL A 74 4.41 -2.79 13.78
N ASP A 75 4.49 -1.76 14.63
CA ASP A 75 3.60 -1.68 15.80
C ASP A 75 2.42 -0.69 15.67
N GLY A 76 2.14 -0.18 14.47
CA GLY A 76 1.06 0.79 14.24
C GLY A 76 -0.28 0.14 13.80
N PRO A 77 -1.45 0.69 14.20
CA PRO A 77 -2.76 0.19 13.74
C PRO A 77 -2.90 0.21 12.20
N LEU A 78 -2.18 1.09 11.51
CA LEU A 78 -2.17 1.19 10.05
C LEU A 78 -1.05 0.39 9.37
N ALA A 79 -0.15 -0.27 10.11
CA ALA A 79 0.92 -1.09 9.54
C ALA A 79 0.37 -2.23 8.67
N ARG A 80 -0.84 -2.71 9.01
CA ARG A 80 -1.59 -3.69 8.21
C ARG A 80 -1.91 -3.16 6.81
N CYS A 81 -2.22 -1.87 6.64
CA CYS A 81 -2.47 -1.28 5.33
C CYS A 81 -1.23 -1.38 4.42
N THR A 82 -0.05 -1.05 4.94
CA THR A 82 1.23 -1.21 4.21
C THR A 82 1.52 -2.67 3.89
N SER A 83 1.33 -3.57 4.85
CA SER A 83 1.60 -5.00 4.68
C SER A 83 0.73 -5.62 3.60
N SER A 84 -0.57 -5.38 3.65
CA SER A 84 -1.52 -5.91 2.69
C SER A 84 -1.30 -5.38 1.27
N ALA A 85 -0.95 -4.09 1.13
CA ALA A 85 -0.63 -3.51 -0.17
C ALA A 85 0.62 -4.13 -0.80
N ASN A 86 1.68 -4.31 0.01
CA ASN A 86 2.91 -4.96 -0.42
C ASN A 86 2.70 -6.44 -0.76
N TYR A 87 2.00 -7.18 0.10
CA TYR A 87 1.69 -8.58 -0.13
C TYR A 87 0.89 -8.77 -1.43
N TYR A 88 -0.12 -7.93 -1.66
CA TYR A 88 -0.94 -8.01 -2.87
C TYR A 88 -0.12 -7.68 -4.12
N GLN A 89 0.72 -6.64 -4.08
CA GLN A 89 1.61 -6.28 -5.19
C GLN A 89 2.58 -7.42 -5.55
N GLN A 90 3.27 -7.98 -4.55
CA GLN A 90 4.25 -9.04 -4.76
C GLN A 90 3.59 -10.32 -5.29
N THR A 91 2.45 -10.71 -4.69
CA THR A 91 1.73 -11.90 -5.10
C THR A 91 1.20 -11.74 -6.52
N TRP A 92 0.61 -10.59 -6.87
CA TRP A 92 0.18 -10.31 -8.24
C TRP A 92 1.34 -10.49 -9.23
N GLN A 93 2.48 -9.86 -8.97
CA GLN A 93 3.65 -9.92 -9.85
C GLN A 93 4.15 -11.37 -10.03
N PHE A 94 4.21 -12.14 -8.95
CA PHE A 94 4.65 -13.53 -9.00
C PHE A 94 3.68 -14.40 -9.81
N GLN A 95 2.38 -14.33 -9.53
CA GLN A 95 1.35 -15.16 -10.18
C GLN A 95 1.15 -14.85 -11.65
N THR A 96 1.41 -13.61 -12.06
CA THR A 96 1.21 -13.16 -13.43
C THR A 96 2.50 -13.20 -14.26
N SER A 97 3.64 -13.53 -13.65
CA SER A 97 4.90 -13.78 -14.37
C SER A 97 4.79 -14.81 -15.51
N PRO A 98 3.94 -15.87 -15.44
CA PRO A 98 3.73 -16.79 -16.56
C PRO A 98 3.07 -16.12 -17.77
N LEU A 99 2.18 -15.13 -17.55
CA LEU A 99 1.56 -14.36 -18.62
C LEU A 99 2.57 -13.49 -19.36
N ILE A 100 3.53 -12.92 -18.63
CA ILE A 100 4.62 -12.12 -19.22
C ILE A 100 5.55 -13.01 -20.05
N SER A 101 5.81 -14.23 -19.56
CA SER A 101 6.73 -15.18 -20.21
C SER A 101 6.07 -15.99 -21.34
N ASN A 102 4.86 -15.62 -21.78
CA ASN A 102 4.09 -16.33 -22.82
C ASN A 102 3.85 -17.82 -22.53
N LYS A 103 3.92 -18.24 -21.26
CA LYS A 103 3.70 -19.63 -20.86
C LYS A 103 2.21 -20.00 -20.69
N GLY A 104 1.31 -19.01 -20.83
CA GLY A 104 -0.12 -19.16 -20.55
C GLY A 104 -0.40 -19.27 -19.04
N MET A 105 -1.69 -19.23 -18.66
CA MET A 105 -2.12 -19.52 -17.28
C MET A 105 -2.64 -20.94 -17.19
N THR A 106 -2.26 -21.65 -16.13
CA THR A 106 -2.89 -22.92 -15.76
C THR A 106 -4.15 -22.67 -14.92
N PRO A 107 -5.08 -23.64 -14.83
CA PRO A 107 -6.20 -23.57 -13.89
C PRO A 107 -5.76 -23.35 -12.43
N GLN A 108 -4.62 -23.91 -12.04
CA GLN A 108 -4.02 -23.70 -10.72
C GLN A 108 -3.59 -22.25 -10.50
N ASP A 109 -3.08 -21.58 -11.53
CA ASP A 109 -2.71 -20.16 -11.44
C ASP A 109 -3.96 -19.28 -11.26
N LEU A 110 -5.03 -19.57 -12.00
CA LEU A 110 -6.31 -18.87 -11.84
C LEU A 110 -6.90 -19.05 -10.44
N SER A 111 -6.88 -20.27 -9.89
CA SER A 111 -7.33 -20.52 -8.52
C SER A 111 -6.51 -19.71 -7.51
N ARG A 112 -5.19 -19.69 -7.66
CA ARG A 112 -4.29 -18.97 -6.76
C ARG A 112 -4.47 -17.45 -6.83
N ILE A 113 -4.78 -16.93 -8.01
CA ILE A 113 -5.12 -15.51 -8.19
C ILE A 113 -6.46 -15.18 -7.52
N ALA A 114 -7.46 -16.07 -7.61
CA ALA A 114 -8.74 -15.88 -6.92
C ALA A 114 -8.59 -15.89 -5.39
N ASP A 115 -7.82 -16.84 -4.85
CA ASP A 115 -7.53 -16.92 -3.41
C ASP A 115 -6.80 -15.65 -2.91
N MET A 116 -5.86 -15.14 -3.69
CA MET A 116 -5.16 -13.88 -3.39
C MET A 116 -6.12 -12.69 -3.39
N ALA A 117 -7.01 -12.58 -4.39
CA ALA A 117 -7.99 -11.50 -4.43
C ALA A 117 -8.93 -11.55 -3.21
N PHE A 118 -9.31 -12.75 -2.77
CA PHE A 118 -10.11 -12.94 -1.57
C PHE A 118 -9.34 -12.54 -0.29
N ALA A 119 -8.09 -12.98 -0.14
CA ALA A 119 -7.22 -12.60 0.98
C ALA A 119 -6.99 -11.09 1.03
N ALA A 120 -6.69 -10.46 -0.10
CA ALA A 120 -6.54 -9.01 -0.22
C ALA A 120 -7.82 -8.25 0.16
N GLY A 121 -9.00 -8.82 -0.13
CA GLY A 121 -10.28 -8.29 0.29
C GLY A 121 -10.51 -8.36 1.82
N GLN A 122 -10.03 -9.41 2.49
CA GLN A 122 -10.09 -9.52 3.96
C GLN A 122 -9.17 -8.52 4.64
N ASP A 123 -7.96 -8.42 4.11
CA ASP A 123 -6.93 -7.49 4.53
C ASP A 123 -7.34 -6.02 4.34
N TYR A 124 -7.96 -5.71 3.19
CA TYR A 124 -8.57 -4.41 2.93
C TYR A 124 -9.60 -4.04 3.99
N ARG A 125 -10.51 -4.95 4.36
CA ARG A 125 -11.51 -4.69 5.41
C ARG A 125 -10.84 -4.34 6.73
N SER A 126 -9.84 -5.13 7.13
CA SER A 126 -9.10 -4.88 8.37
C SER A 126 -8.39 -3.52 8.37
N CYS A 127 -7.76 -3.15 7.25
CA CYS A 127 -7.14 -1.84 7.08
C CYS A 127 -8.16 -0.70 7.14
N ARG A 128 -9.28 -0.82 6.42
CA ARG A 128 -10.35 0.18 6.38
C ARG A 128 -10.96 0.40 7.77
N ASP A 129 -11.15 -0.66 8.54
CA ASP A 129 -11.69 -0.55 9.90
C ASP A 129 -10.71 0.23 10.80
N SER A 130 -9.40 -0.02 10.69
CA SER A 130 -8.36 0.79 11.39
C SER A 130 -8.27 2.25 10.91
N ILE A 131 -8.65 2.54 9.66
CA ILE A 131 -8.76 3.91 9.16
C ILE A 131 -9.98 4.61 9.74
N HIS A 132 -11.11 3.91 9.88
CA HIS A 132 -12.30 4.45 10.55
C HIS A 132 -12.00 4.85 12.00
N ASP A 133 -11.17 4.10 12.72
CA ASP A 133 -10.75 4.47 14.08
C ASP A 133 -10.02 5.83 14.17
N LEU A 134 -9.44 6.33 13.05
CA LEU A 134 -8.86 7.68 12.97
C LEU A 134 -9.93 8.78 12.94
N GLU A 135 -11.10 8.49 12.39
CA GLU A 135 -12.27 9.38 12.36
C GLU A 135 -12.79 9.61 13.79
N ASP A 136 -12.82 8.54 14.58
CA ASP A 136 -13.37 8.53 15.94
C ASP A 136 -12.38 9.01 17.01
N LYS A 137 -11.09 9.09 16.71
CA LYS A 137 -10.03 9.55 17.64
C LYS A 137 -8.98 10.44 16.97
N PRO A 138 -9.31 11.71 16.66
CA PRO A 138 -8.33 12.67 16.16
C PRO A 138 -7.37 13.06 17.30
N GLY A 139 -6.34 12.24 17.57
CA GLY A 139 -5.30 12.56 18.56
C GLY A 139 -4.71 11.42 19.39
N ALA A 140 -4.91 10.15 19.04
CA ALA A 140 -4.17 9.06 19.71
C ALA A 140 -2.69 9.13 19.30
N LYS A 141 -1.89 9.80 20.13
CA LYS A 141 -0.44 9.78 20.12
C LYS A 141 0.09 8.42 20.54
#